data_AF-E0WU80-F1
#
_entry.id   AF-E0WU80-F1
#
_cell.length_a   1.000
_cell.length_b   1.000
_cell.length_c   1.000
_cell.angle_alpha   90.00
_cell.angle_beta   90.00
_cell.angle_gamma   90.00
#
_symmetry.space_group_name_H-M   'P 1'
#
loop_
_entity.id
_entity.type
_entity.pdbx_description
1 polymer ?
#
loop_
_entity_poly.entity_id
_entity_poly.type
_entity_poly.pdbx_seq_one_letter_code
_entity_poly.pdbx_strand_id
1 'polypeptide(L)'
;MIALEDIPYRQKRELSASHLSPAKMFDASEWEKIPLKSARATLSSPLNSKIILVLENDLTAKEAGEKLFNKDPDNRALFYLSAEGDFRLVKGEASVLTSHVSILAVGHGRGGEGERNHQTLGGSKASALATRIQKFITQLQAQYVITLTPYSISLVGCSLTDYEKQTGGYARQFAESLAEQGTYADIGAYRTKVRVNESGHRLTELAEDSWHQNSADDKLVLRWNNEKKLSAGQQSCVATATCKRAH
;
A
#
# COMPACT_ATOMS: atom_id res chain seq x y z
N MET A 1 -16.33 25.42 28.39
CA MET A 1 -14.92 25.09 28.10
C MET A 1 -14.68 23.70 28.64
N ILE A 2 -14.62 22.70 27.78
CA ILE A 2 -14.35 21.32 28.17
C ILE A 2 -12.83 21.14 28.10
N ALA A 3 -12.24 20.71 29.21
CA ALA A 3 -10.79 20.52 29.35
C ALA A 3 -10.28 19.46 28.37
N LEU A 4 -9.13 19.75 27.76
CA LEU A 4 -8.48 19.00 26.69
C LEU A 4 -7.61 17.82 27.19
N GLU A 5 -7.88 17.24 28.36
CA GLU A 5 -6.94 16.32 29.01
C GLU A 5 -7.33 14.83 29.04
N ASP A 6 -8.53 14.42 28.61
CA ASP A 6 -8.96 13.02 28.74
C ASP A 6 -9.06 12.21 27.43
N ILE A 7 -8.40 12.67 26.36
CA ILE A 7 -8.20 11.87 25.13
C ILE A 7 -6.70 11.65 24.84
N PRO A 8 -5.89 10.89 25.62
CA PRO A 8 -4.66 10.36 25.02
C PRO A 8 -4.05 9.04 25.56
N TYR A 9 -4.69 8.24 26.41
CA TYR A 9 -4.01 7.03 26.95
C TYR A 9 -4.56 5.68 26.45
N ARG A 10 -5.89 5.52 26.39
CA ARG A 10 -6.52 4.25 26.00
C ARG A 10 -6.36 3.95 24.50
N GLN A 11 -6.56 4.98 23.68
CA GLN A 11 -6.44 4.89 22.22
C GLN A 11 -4.98 4.65 21.76
N LYS A 12 -3.99 5.14 22.53
CA LYS A 12 -2.56 4.88 22.26
C LYS A 12 -2.17 3.40 22.46
N ARG A 13 -2.71 2.72 23.49
CA ARG A 13 -2.43 1.28 23.70
C ARG A 13 -3.09 0.39 22.65
N GLU A 14 -4.29 0.75 22.18
CA GLU A 14 -4.96 0.00 21.11
C GLU A 14 -4.22 0.15 19.76
N LEU A 15 -3.71 1.34 19.47
CA LEU A 15 -2.83 1.60 18.32
C LEU A 15 -1.48 0.86 18.41
N SER A 16 -0.92 0.66 19.61
CA SER A 16 0.32 -0.12 19.79
C SER A 16 0.09 -1.63 19.79
N ALA A 17 -1.13 -2.10 20.07
CA ALA A 17 -1.47 -3.53 20.19
C ALA A 17 -2.03 -4.16 18.90
N SER A 18 -2.30 -3.37 17.85
CA SER A 18 -2.90 -3.88 16.60
C SER A 18 -1.99 -4.86 15.83
N HIS A 19 -0.67 -4.74 16.00
CA HIS A 19 0.34 -5.68 15.47
C HIS A 19 0.33 -7.02 16.22
N LEU A 20 -0.09 -7.03 17.49
CA LEU A 20 -0.17 -8.21 18.35
C LEU A 20 -1.49 -8.97 18.19
N SER A 21 -2.54 -8.29 17.69
CA SER A 21 -3.84 -8.91 17.43
C SER A 21 -3.85 -9.61 16.07
N PRO A 22 -4.53 -10.78 15.95
CA PRO A 22 -4.73 -11.43 14.66
C PRO A 22 -5.39 -10.48 13.65
N ALA A 23 -4.95 -10.54 12.39
CA ALA A 23 -5.53 -9.73 11.34
C ALA A 23 -7.01 -10.11 11.11
N LYS A 24 -7.89 -9.12 11.13
CA LYS A 24 -9.29 -9.31 10.74
C LYS A 24 -9.45 -8.86 9.29
N MET A 25 -9.62 -9.79 8.37
CA MET A 25 -9.83 -9.45 6.95
C MET A 25 -11.26 -8.99 6.71
N PHE A 26 -11.51 -8.30 5.59
CA PHE A 26 -12.88 -7.99 5.18
C PHE A 26 -13.59 -9.24 4.65
N ASP A 27 -14.86 -9.39 5.01
CA ASP A 27 -15.77 -10.37 4.44
C ASP A 27 -16.58 -9.71 3.31
N ALA A 28 -16.44 -10.22 2.08
CA ALA A 28 -17.13 -9.69 0.92
C ALA A 28 -18.58 -10.17 0.78
N SER A 29 -19.01 -11.18 1.56
CA SER A 29 -20.39 -11.69 1.50
C SER A 29 -21.42 -10.62 1.90
N GLU A 30 -20.99 -9.64 2.70
CA GLU A 30 -21.78 -8.49 3.13
C GLU A 30 -21.80 -7.33 2.12
N TRP A 31 -21.06 -7.43 1.00
CA TRP A 31 -20.95 -6.35 0.03
C TRP A 31 -21.97 -6.52 -1.10
N GLU A 32 -22.73 -5.46 -1.35
CA GLU A 32 -23.59 -5.40 -2.52
C GLU A 32 -22.76 -5.48 -3.80
N LYS A 33 -23.19 -6.33 -4.73
CA LYS A 33 -22.57 -6.42 -6.05
C LYS A 33 -22.85 -5.13 -6.81
N ILE A 34 -21.82 -4.33 -7.04
CA ILE A 34 -21.95 -3.12 -7.84
C ILE A 34 -22.14 -3.54 -9.31
N PRO A 35 -23.21 -3.09 -9.99
CA PRO A 35 -23.42 -3.39 -11.40
C PRO A 35 -22.28 -2.84 -12.27
N LEU A 36 -22.03 -3.48 -13.42
CA LEU A 36 -21.02 -3.03 -14.38
C LEU A 36 -21.26 -1.55 -14.73
N LYS A 37 -20.33 -0.68 -14.33
CA LYS A 37 -20.35 0.73 -14.73
C LYS A 37 -19.43 0.87 -15.94
N SER A 38 -20.00 1.21 -17.09
CA SER A 38 -19.20 1.60 -18.25
C SER A 38 -18.57 2.96 -17.98
N ALA A 39 -17.37 3.00 -17.39
CA ALA A 39 -16.62 4.24 -17.28
C ALA A 39 -15.98 4.52 -18.64
N ARG A 40 -16.44 5.58 -19.33
CA ARG A 40 -15.76 6.07 -20.53
C ARG A 40 -14.50 6.78 -20.05
N ALA A 41 -13.34 6.12 -20.14
CA ALA A 41 -12.07 6.72 -19.76
C ALA A 41 -11.80 7.96 -20.63
N THR A 42 -11.98 9.15 -20.07
CA THR A 42 -11.52 10.40 -20.69
C THR A 42 -10.00 10.47 -20.56
N LEU A 43 -9.31 10.42 -21.70
CA LEU A 43 -7.86 10.33 -21.86
C LEU A 43 -7.07 11.59 -21.43
N SER A 44 -7.57 12.39 -20.49
CA SER A 44 -6.91 13.63 -20.06
C SER A 44 -6.80 13.76 -18.53
N SER A 45 -6.36 12.70 -17.85
CA SER A 45 -5.99 12.78 -16.43
C SER A 45 -4.48 12.66 -16.26
N PRO A 46 -3.90 13.39 -15.28
CA PRO A 46 -2.46 13.47 -15.11
C PRO A 46 -1.83 12.10 -14.87
N LEU A 47 -0.58 11.96 -15.30
CA LEU A 47 0.31 10.80 -15.12
C LEU A 47 0.61 10.54 -13.62
N ASN A 48 -0.37 10.33 -12.73
CA ASN A 48 -0.15 10.16 -11.29
C ASN A 48 -1.31 9.55 -10.49
N SER A 49 -2.29 8.89 -11.12
CA SER A 49 -3.43 8.31 -10.38
C SER A 49 -2.99 7.24 -9.37
N LYS A 50 -3.68 7.15 -8.23
CA LYS A 50 -3.37 6.14 -7.19
C LYS A 50 -4.59 5.41 -6.67
N ILE A 51 -4.41 4.11 -6.49
CA ILE A 51 -5.35 3.25 -5.77
C ILE A 51 -4.88 3.17 -4.32
N ILE A 52 -5.76 3.49 -3.37
CA ILE A 52 -5.56 3.18 -1.95
C ILE A 52 -6.29 1.86 -1.67
N LEU A 53 -5.57 0.82 -1.27
CA LEU A 53 -6.11 -0.51 -1.09
C LEU A 53 -5.95 -0.95 0.37
N VAL A 54 -7.01 -0.85 1.16
CA VAL A 54 -7.00 -1.28 2.57
C VAL A 54 -7.24 -2.79 2.64
N LEU A 55 -6.32 -3.50 3.28
CA LEU A 55 -6.21 -4.96 3.21
C LEU A 55 -6.92 -5.70 4.35
N GLU A 56 -7.25 -4.99 5.43
CA GLU A 56 -7.84 -5.56 6.63
C GLU A 56 -8.90 -4.63 7.25
N ASN A 57 -9.88 -5.25 7.93
CA ASN A 57 -10.98 -4.62 8.65
C ASN A 57 -10.53 -4.17 10.05
N ASP A 58 -9.52 -3.32 10.08
CA ASP A 58 -8.97 -2.69 11.28
C ASP A 58 -9.17 -1.17 11.22
N LEU A 59 -9.46 -0.53 12.36
CA LEU A 59 -9.72 0.90 12.42
C LEU A 59 -8.49 1.72 11.97
N THR A 60 -7.31 1.37 12.44
CA THR A 60 -6.06 2.06 12.12
C THR A 60 -5.74 1.95 10.63
N ALA A 61 -5.92 0.77 10.04
CA ALA A 61 -5.71 0.56 8.62
C ALA A 61 -6.69 1.38 7.76
N LYS A 62 -7.97 1.44 8.16
CA LYS A 62 -8.99 2.26 7.49
C LYS A 62 -8.65 3.74 7.58
N GLU A 63 -8.38 4.25 8.77
CA GLU A 63 -8.01 5.66 8.99
C GLU A 63 -6.76 6.05 8.19
N ALA A 64 -5.73 5.19 8.18
CA ALA A 64 -4.54 5.42 7.37
C ALA A 64 -4.87 5.47 5.87
N GLY A 65 -5.75 4.58 5.40
CA GLY A 65 -6.29 4.63 4.04
C GLY A 65 -6.97 5.95 3.72
N GLU A 66 -7.87 6.41 4.60
CA GLU A 66 -8.58 7.68 4.41
C GLU A 66 -7.65 8.89 4.40
N LYS A 67 -6.70 8.96 5.33
CA LYS A 67 -5.68 10.02 5.36
C LYS A 67 -4.84 10.03 4.08
N LEU A 68 -4.47 8.85 3.58
CA LEU A 68 -3.79 8.73 2.28
C LEU A 68 -4.68 9.21 1.14
N PHE A 69 -5.97 8.87 1.10
CA PHE A 69 -6.90 9.35 0.06
C PHE A 69 -7.00 10.89 0.06
N ASN A 70 -7.21 11.49 1.24
CA ASN A 70 -7.44 12.93 1.40
C ASN A 70 -6.25 13.82 0.97
N LYS A 71 -5.06 13.25 0.78
CA LYS A 71 -3.90 14.00 0.29
C LYS A 71 -4.06 14.52 -1.14
N ASP A 72 -4.85 13.83 -1.97
CA ASP A 72 -5.09 14.19 -3.38
C ASP A 72 -6.32 13.42 -3.87
N PRO A 73 -7.53 13.79 -3.39
CA PRO A 73 -8.75 13.00 -3.61
C PRO A 73 -9.17 12.94 -5.08
N ASP A 74 -8.85 13.96 -5.89
CA ASP A 74 -9.25 14.04 -7.30
C ASP A 74 -8.55 13.02 -8.19
N ASN A 75 -7.38 12.52 -7.75
CA ASN A 75 -6.57 11.55 -8.50
C ASN A 75 -6.49 10.19 -7.79
N ARG A 76 -7.38 9.92 -6.84
CA ARG A 76 -7.35 8.71 -6.01
C ARG A 76 -8.69 8.03 -5.93
N ALA A 77 -8.64 6.72 -5.78
CA ALA A 77 -9.78 5.90 -5.42
C ALA A 77 -9.38 4.97 -4.26
N LEU A 78 -10.24 4.89 -3.25
CA LEU A 78 -10.02 4.08 -2.07
C LEU A 78 -10.92 2.86 -2.09
N PHE A 79 -10.30 1.69 -1.93
CA PHE A 79 -10.94 0.40 -1.94
C PHE A 79 -10.62 -0.39 -0.68
N TYR A 80 -11.58 -1.22 -0.28
CA TYR A 80 -11.35 -2.32 0.66
C TYR A 80 -11.18 -3.62 -0.13
N LEU A 81 -10.26 -4.48 0.34
CA LEU A 81 -9.97 -5.77 -0.28
C LEU A 81 -10.25 -6.92 0.70
N SER A 82 -11.13 -7.84 0.30
CA SER A 82 -11.47 -9.05 1.07
C SER A 82 -10.37 -10.12 1.02
N ALA A 83 -10.49 -11.14 1.85
CA ALA A 83 -9.55 -12.27 1.87
C ALA A 83 -9.53 -13.03 0.53
N GLU A 84 -10.66 -13.08 -0.15
CA GLU A 84 -10.88 -13.78 -1.41
C GLU A 84 -10.44 -12.94 -2.61
N GLY A 85 -10.08 -11.66 -2.40
CA GLY A 85 -9.65 -10.74 -3.46
C GLY A 85 -10.79 -9.97 -4.12
N ASP A 86 -12.03 -10.13 -3.66
CA ASP A 86 -13.14 -9.25 -4.04
C ASP A 86 -12.95 -7.88 -3.39
N PHE A 87 -13.54 -6.83 -3.96
CA PHE A 87 -13.31 -5.46 -3.50
C PHE A 87 -14.58 -4.61 -3.40
N ARG A 88 -14.49 -3.54 -2.62
CA ARG A 88 -15.52 -2.50 -2.51
C ARG A 88 -14.87 -1.13 -2.72
N LEU A 89 -15.41 -0.33 -3.65
CA LEU A 89 -15.09 1.09 -3.75
C LEU A 89 -15.74 1.84 -2.59
N VAL A 90 -14.94 2.59 -1.83
CA VAL A 90 -15.38 3.28 -0.60
C VAL A 90 -15.39 4.79 -0.79
N LYS A 91 -14.36 5.36 -1.44
CA LYS A 91 -14.25 6.81 -1.73
C LYS A 91 -13.62 7.04 -3.10
N GLY A 92 -13.99 8.15 -3.74
CA GLY A 92 -13.54 8.51 -5.09
C GLY A 92 -14.28 7.75 -6.18
N GLU A 93 -13.78 7.87 -7.41
CA GLU A 93 -14.39 7.28 -8.60
C GLU A 93 -13.37 6.47 -9.39
N ALA A 94 -13.74 5.29 -9.89
CA ALA A 94 -12.82 4.47 -10.68
C ALA A 94 -12.42 5.12 -12.02
N SER A 95 -13.21 6.09 -12.52
CA SER A 95 -12.92 6.82 -13.76
C SER A 95 -11.70 7.73 -13.68
N VAL A 96 -11.21 8.06 -12.47
CA VAL A 96 -9.99 8.85 -12.30
C VAL A 96 -8.72 8.01 -12.49
N LEU A 97 -8.86 6.68 -12.53
CA LEU A 97 -7.73 5.76 -12.67
C LEU A 97 -7.24 5.75 -14.11
N THR A 98 -5.93 5.94 -14.27
CA THR A 98 -5.25 5.95 -15.55
C THR A 98 -4.53 4.63 -15.80
N SER A 99 -4.06 4.41 -17.03
CA SER A 99 -3.32 3.18 -17.38
C SER A 99 -2.04 2.99 -16.58
N HIS A 100 -1.38 4.08 -16.17
CA HIS A 100 -0.18 4.06 -15.33
C HIS A 100 -0.54 4.43 -13.90
N VAL A 101 -0.84 3.43 -13.07
CA VAL A 101 -1.39 3.63 -11.72
C VAL A 101 -0.40 3.17 -10.64
N SER A 102 -0.34 3.87 -9.52
CA SER A 102 0.37 3.38 -8.32
C SER A 102 -0.62 2.86 -7.27
N ILE A 103 -0.34 1.69 -6.69
CA ILE A 103 -1.15 1.10 -5.63
C ILE A 103 -0.48 1.36 -4.28
N LEU A 104 -1.22 1.87 -3.31
CA LEU A 104 -0.81 1.94 -1.90
C LEU A 104 -1.57 0.87 -1.14
N ALA A 105 -0.92 -0.25 -0.85
CA ALA A 105 -1.50 -1.39 -0.13
C ALA A 105 -1.32 -1.17 1.38
N VAL A 106 -2.42 -0.96 2.11
CA VAL A 106 -2.43 -0.48 3.49
C VAL A 106 -2.88 -1.58 4.45
N GLY A 107 -2.05 -1.86 5.45
CA GLY A 107 -2.36 -2.81 6.52
C GLY A 107 -1.22 -2.93 7.52
N HIS A 108 -1.44 -3.67 8.59
CA HIS A 108 -0.41 -3.95 9.58
C HIS A 108 0.50 -5.06 9.07
N GLY A 109 1.80 -4.82 9.17
CA GLY A 109 2.80 -5.88 9.08
C GLY A 109 2.78 -6.70 10.37
N ARG A 110 2.85 -8.03 10.29
CA ARG A 110 2.94 -8.91 11.47
C ARG A 110 3.92 -10.06 11.24
N GLY A 111 4.55 -10.53 12.32
CA GLY A 111 5.43 -11.71 12.36
C GLY A 111 6.92 -11.38 12.36
N GLY A 112 7.80 -12.38 12.42
CA GLY A 112 9.26 -12.21 12.48
C GLY A 112 9.82 -12.23 13.90
N GLU A 113 11.12 -12.56 14.05
CA GLU A 113 11.82 -12.43 15.33
C GLU A 113 12.10 -10.94 15.61
N GLY A 114 11.63 -10.44 16.76
CA GLY A 114 12.02 -9.12 17.28
C GLY A 114 11.48 -7.88 16.53
N GLU A 115 10.17 -7.83 16.21
CA GLU A 115 9.48 -6.65 15.60
C GLU A 115 10.06 -6.19 14.24
N ARG A 116 10.78 -7.09 13.57
CA ARG A 116 11.47 -6.83 12.29
C ARG A 116 11.16 -7.93 11.29
N ASN A 117 11.25 -7.58 10.00
CA ASN A 117 11.07 -8.51 8.88
C ASN A 117 9.75 -9.30 8.98
N HIS A 118 8.65 -8.55 9.05
CA HIS A 118 7.30 -9.06 9.16
C HIS A 118 6.96 -9.98 7.98
N GLN A 119 6.38 -11.14 8.31
CA GLN A 119 6.09 -12.22 7.36
C GLN A 119 4.68 -12.12 6.74
N THR A 120 3.85 -11.21 7.26
CA THR A 120 2.52 -10.95 6.72
C THR A 120 2.23 -9.46 6.65
N LEU A 121 1.37 -9.07 5.70
CA LEU A 121 0.76 -7.74 5.61
C LEU A 121 -0.76 -7.91 5.50
N GLY A 122 -1.52 -7.25 6.37
CA GLY A 122 -2.98 -7.41 6.41
C GLY A 122 -3.41 -8.86 6.65
N GLY A 123 -2.59 -9.62 7.39
CA GLY A 123 -2.78 -11.05 7.65
C GLY A 123 -2.35 -12.00 6.53
N SER A 124 -1.94 -11.49 5.37
CA SER A 124 -1.56 -12.32 4.23
C SER A 124 -0.05 -12.51 4.14
N LYS A 125 0.39 -13.74 3.84
CA LYS A 125 1.74 -13.99 3.33
C LYS A 125 1.93 -13.31 1.97
N ALA A 126 3.18 -13.10 1.59
CA ALA A 126 3.55 -12.39 0.37
C ALA A 126 2.88 -12.95 -0.89
N SER A 127 2.96 -14.27 -1.11
CA SER A 127 2.35 -14.94 -2.26
C SER A 127 0.82 -14.82 -2.28
N ALA A 128 0.17 -15.04 -1.14
CA ALA A 128 -1.28 -14.91 -1.00
C ALA A 128 -1.74 -13.47 -1.28
N LEU A 129 -1.01 -12.47 -0.80
CA LEU A 129 -1.31 -11.06 -1.08
C LEU A 129 -1.13 -10.74 -2.57
N ALA A 130 -0.07 -11.26 -3.21
CA ALA A 130 0.15 -11.08 -4.65
C ALA A 130 -1.02 -11.61 -5.46
N THR A 131 -1.52 -12.82 -5.15
CA THR A 131 -2.71 -13.40 -5.79
C THR A 131 -3.96 -12.56 -5.58
N ARG A 132 -4.20 -12.08 -4.35
CA ARG A 132 -5.36 -11.22 -4.04
C ARG A 132 -5.32 -9.91 -4.82
N ILE A 133 -4.15 -9.26 -4.89
CA ILE A 133 -3.97 -8.01 -5.63
C ILE A 133 -4.09 -8.23 -7.14
N GLN A 134 -3.56 -9.34 -7.67
CA GLN A 134 -3.73 -9.69 -9.08
C GLN A 134 -5.21 -9.88 -9.43
N LYS A 135 -5.95 -10.64 -8.61
CA LYS A 135 -7.39 -10.83 -8.79
C LYS A 135 -8.13 -9.48 -8.76
N PHE A 136 -7.81 -8.62 -7.79
CA PHE A 136 -8.36 -7.26 -7.72
C PHE A 136 -8.13 -6.46 -9.01
N ILE A 137 -6.89 -6.44 -9.53
CA ILE A 137 -6.56 -5.72 -10.76
C ILE A 137 -7.42 -6.24 -11.93
N THR A 138 -7.47 -7.56 -12.11
CA THR A 138 -8.25 -8.19 -13.20
C THR A 138 -9.74 -7.89 -13.08
N GLN A 139 -10.31 -8.05 -11.88
CA GLN A 139 -11.74 -7.77 -11.65
C GLN A 139 -12.07 -6.28 -11.81
N LEU A 140 -11.23 -5.38 -11.33
CA LEU A 140 -11.44 -3.93 -11.43
C LEU A 140 -11.44 -3.47 -12.90
N GLN A 141 -10.48 -3.96 -13.69
CA GLN A 141 -10.43 -3.71 -15.12
C GLN A 141 -11.70 -4.17 -15.85
N ALA A 142 -12.17 -5.38 -15.54
CA ALA A 142 -13.39 -5.93 -16.13
C ALA A 142 -14.64 -5.15 -15.71
N GLN A 143 -14.75 -4.80 -14.43
CA GLN A 143 -15.95 -4.18 -13.86
C GLN A 143 -16.16 -2.73 -14.32
N TYR A 144 -15.07 -1.98 -14.50
CA TYR A 144 -15.12 -0.57 -14.91
C TYR A 144 -14.72 -0.33 -16.35
N VAL A 145 -14.36 -1.38 -17.09
CA VAL A 145 -13.92 -1.32 -18.50
C VAL A 145 -12.72 -0.37 -18.67
N ILE A 146 -11.72 -0.54 -17.80
CA ILE A 146 -10.47 0.23 -17.79
C ILE A 146 -9.28 -0.70 -18.02
N THR A 147 -8.17 -0.15 -18.51
CA THR A 147 -6.89 -0.86 -18.61
C THR A 147 -5.97 -0.32 -17.53
N LEU A 148 -5.43 -1.19 -16.68
CA LEU A 148 -4.47 -0.82 -15.65
C LEU A 148 -3.15 -1.54 -15.89
N THR A 149 -2.06 -0.81 -15.73
CA THR A 149 -0.70 -1.34 -15.65
C THR A 149 -0.09 -0.73 -14.40
N PRO A 150 -0.05 -1.50 -13.29
CA PRO A 150 0.53 -1.02 -12.05
C PRO A 150 1.99 -0.61 -12.27
N TYR A 151 2.27 0.68 -12.14
CA TYR A 151 3.62 1.22 -12.22
C TYR A 151 4.41 0.89 -10.96
N SER A 152 3.79 1.09 -9.80
CA SER A 152 4.39 0.77 -8.51
C SER A 152 3.35 0.30 -7.49
N ILE A 153 3.78 -0.50 -6.53
CA ILE A 153 3.01 -0.89 -5.37
C ILE A 153 3.81 -0.55 -4.12
N SER A 154 3.32 0.39 -3.31
CA SER A 154 3.88 0.69 -2.00
C SER A 154 3.14 -0.13 -0.95
N LEU A 155 3.87 -1.01 -0.27
CA LEU A 155 3.42 -1.75 0.90
C LEU A 155 3.49 -0.83 2.13
N VAL A 156 2.35 -0.25 2.49
CA VAL A 156 2.21 0.68 3.62
C VAL A 156 1.88 -0.12 4.88
N GLY A 157 2.92 -0.76 5.42
CA GLY A 157 2.90 -1.50 6.67
C GLY A 157 4.31 -1.59 7.27
N CYS A 158 4.37 -1.87 8.57
CA CYS A 158 5.62 -1.89 9.34
C CYS A 158 6.53 -3.05 8.93
N SER A 159 7.84 -2.79 8.87
CA SER A 159 8.92 -3.79 8.87
C SER A 159 8.82 -4.88 7.80
N LEU A 160 8.34 -4.58 6.59
CA LEU A 160 8.15 -5.55 5.49
C LEU A 160 9.41 -5.83 4.65
N THR A 161 10.57 -5.54 5.21
CA THR A 161 11.88 -5.87 4.65
C THR A 161 12.90 -6.00 5.77
N ASP A 162 14.03 -6.66 5.50
CA ASP A 162 15.12 -6.75 6.47
C ASP A 162 15.78 -5.38 6.69
N TYR A 163 16.34 -5.18 7.89
CA TYR A 163 16.84 -3.86 8.32
C TYR A 163 17.96 -3.32 7.43
N GLU A 164 18.82 -4.23 6.95
CA GLU A 164 19.92 -3.93 6.03
C GLU A 164 19.48 -3.89 4.56
N LYS A 165 18.21 -4.21 4.27
CA LYS A 165 17.60 -4.27 2.94
C LYS A 165 18.33 -5.18 1.93
N GLN A 166 19.08 -6.17 2.42
CA GLN A 166 19.92 -7.04 1.60
C GLN A 166 19.10 -8.10 0.86
N THR A 167 18.18 -8.75 1.57
CA THR A 167 17.36 -9.83 1.00
C THR A 167 16.09 -9.27 0.37
N GLY A 168 15.56 -8.19 0.92
CA GLY A 168 14.27 -7.62 0.57
C GLY A 168 13.10 -8.22 1.35
N GLY A 169 13.30 -9.33 2.06
CA GLY A 169 12.30 -9.95 2.94
C GLY A 169 10.95 -10.18 2.26
N TYR A 170 9.87 -9.84 2.98
CA TYR A 170 8.50 -9.92 2.47
C TYR A 170 8.32 -9.20 1.13
N ALA A 171 8.91 -8.01 0.96
CA ALA A 171 8.75 -7.21 -0.25
C ALA A 171 9.28 -7.91 -1.51
N ARG A 172 10.41 -8.63 -1.40
CA ARG A 172 10.96 -9.41 -2.52
C ARG A 172 10.07 -10.59 -2.87
N GLN A 173 9.65 -11.37 -1.87
CA GLN A 173 8.73 -12.49 -2.08
C GLN A 173 7.43 -12.03 -2.75
N PHE A 174 6.91 -10.87 -2.32
CA PHE A 174 5.70 -10.30 -2.91
C PHE A 174 5.92 -9.89 -4.37
N ALA A 175 7.03 -9.22 -4.67
CA ALA A 175 7.39 -8.83 -6.03
C ALA A 175 7.47 -10.04 -6.96
N GLU A 176 8.20 -11.08 -6.54
CA GLU A 176 8.43 -12.30 -7.31
C GLU A 176 7.11 -13.05 -7.55
N SER A 177 6.30 -13.25 -6.51
CA SER A 177 4.98 -13.89 -6.66
C SER A 177 3.99 -13.09 -7.52
N LEU A 178 4.11 -11.76 -7.58
CA LEU A 178 3.28 -10.95 -8.47
C LEU A 178 3.75 -11.05 -9.93
N ALA A 179 5.07 -11.10 -10.15
CA ALA A 179 5.66 -11.28 -11.47
C ALA A 179 5.39 -12.66 -12.07
N GLU A 180 5.34 -13.71 -11.25
CA GLU A 180 4.88 -15.05 -11.66
C GLU A 180 3.46 -15.04 -12.25
N GLN A 181 2.65 -14.06 -11.86
CA GLN A 181 1.29 -13.86 -12.35
C GLN A 181 1.21 -12.85 -13.51
N GLY A 182 2.36 -12.43 -14.05
CA GLY A 182 2.46 -11.57 -15.22
C GLY A 182 2.46 -10.07 -14.93
N THR A 183 2.43 -9.64 -13.66
CA THR A 183 2.44 -8.22 -13.29
C THR A 183 3.82 -7.80 -12.78
N TYR A 184 4.46 -6.88 -13.49
CA TYR A 184 5.77 -6.32 -13.15
C TYR A 184 5.59 -4.87 -12.69
N ALA A 185 5.71 -4.63 -11.39
CA ALA A 185 5.61 -3.31 -10.79
C ALA A 185 6.79 -3.05 -9.84
N ASP A 186 7.19 -1.79 -9.69
CA ASP A 186 8.16 -1.39 -8.67
C ASP A 186 7.56 -1.59 -7.27
N ILE A 187 8.25 -2.30 -6.37
CA ILE A 187 7.74 -2.60 -5.03
C ILE A 187 8.46 -1.75 -3.99
N GLY A 188 7.71 -0.93 -3.25
CA GLY A 188 8.22 -0.14 -2.14
C GLY A 188 7.81 -0.71 -0.79
N ALA A 189 8.75 -0.90 0.13
CA ALA A 189 8.48 -1.38 1.49
C ALA A 189 9.34 -0.67 2.53
N TYR A 190 8.90 -0.67 3.79
CA TYR A 190 9.56 0.03 4.89
C TYR A 190 10.23 -0.96 5.83
N ARG A 191 11.42 -0.60 6.31
CA ARG A 191 12.21 -1.43 7.24
C ARG A 191 11.87 -1.21 8.72
N THR A 192 11.23 -0.08 9.04
CA THR A 192 10.84 0.31 10.41
C THR A 192 9.31 0.40 10.53
N LYS A 193 8.82 0.80 11.72
CA LYS A 193 7.40 1.10 11.90
C LYS A 193 6.97 2.26 11.02
N VAL A 194 5.73 2.19 10.54
CA VAL A 194 5.12 3.17 9.64
C VAL A 194 3.81 3.64 10.23
N ARG A 195 3.57 4.94 10.17
CA ARG A 195 2.24 5.53 10.40
C ARG A 195 1.91 6.55 9.33
N VAL A 196 0.64 6.89 9.20
CA VAL A 196 0.16 7.96 8.33
C VAL A 196 -0.36 9.08 9.21
N ASN A 197 0.18 10.29 9.03
CA ASN A 197 -0.30 11.47 9.76
C ASN A 197 -1.59 12.03 9.15
N GLU A 198 -2.21 13.00 9.82
CA GLU A 198 -3.48 13.62 9.39
C GLU A 198 -3.43 14.23 7.98
N SER A 199 -2.26 14.69 7.54
CA SER A 199 -2.06 15.24 6.19
C SER A 199 -1.81 14.17 5.12
N GLY A 200 -1.89 12.88 5.46
CA GLY A 200 -1.65 11.77 4.53
C GLY A 200 -0.18 11.55 4.17
N HIS A 201 0.75 12.06 4.99
CA HIS A 201 2.18 11.77 4.89
C HIS A 201 2.53 10.53 5.69
N ARG A 202 3.36 9.66 5.10
CA ARG A 202 3.92 8.49 5.78
C ARG A 202 5.10 8.93 6.63
N LEU A 203 5.10 8.52 7.88
CA LEU A 203 6.16 8.74 8.85
C LEU A 203 6.79 7.39 9.23
N THR A 204 8.10 7.40 9.42
CA THR A 204 8.88 6.24 9.83
C THR A 204 9.48 6.49 11.21
N GLU A 205 9.54 5.43 12.02
CA GLU A 205 10.11 5.50 13.37
C GLU A 205 11.64 5.56 13.27
N LEU A 206 12.24 6.58 13.90
CA LEU A 206 13.69 6.77 14.01
C LEU A 206 14.24 6.15 15.29
N ALA A 207 13.51 6.34 16.39
CA ALA A 207 13.73 5.78 17.71
C ALA A 207 12.35 5.59 18.37
N GLU A 208 12.29 4.90 19.50
CA GLU A 208 11.02 4.65 20.21
C GLU A 208 10.20 5.96 20.36
N ASP A 209 8.99 5.96 19.80
CA ASP A 209 8.06 7.10 19.76
C ASP A 209 8.60 8.39 19.09
N SER A 210 9.75 8.33 18.43
CA SER A 210 10.33 9.39 17.61
C SER A 210 10.10 9.13 16.13
N TRP A 211 9.37 10.03 15.48
CA TRP A 211 8.88 9.86 14.11
C TRP A 211 9.37 10.97 13.20
N HIS A 212 9.77 10.63 11.99
CA HIS A 212 10.18 11.60 10.98
C HIS A 212 9.48 11.34 9.65
N GLN A 213 9.49 12.34 8.77
CA GLN A 213 8.97 12.17 7.42
C GLN A 213 9.87 11.19 6.66
N ASN A 214 9.25 10.17 6.08
CA ASN A 214 9.97 9.06 5.46
C ASN A 214 11.11 9.51 4.54
N SER A 215 12.31 9.05 4.86
CA SER A 215 13.52 9.21 4.05
C SER A 215 13.68 8.07 3.01
N ALA A 216 14.65 8.19 2.11
CA ALA A 216 15.04 7.08 1.24
C ALA A 216 15.66 5.92 2.04
N ASP A 217 16.25 6.22 3.20
CA ASP A 217 16.97 5.24 4.03
C ASP A 217 16.05 4.32 4.82
N ASP A 218 14.78 4.67 5.00
CA ASP A 218 13.80 3.77 5.63
C ASP A 218 13.06 2.88 4.64
N LYS A 219 13.16 3.21 3.35
CA LYS A 219 12.42 2.54 2.30
C LYS A 219 13.33 1.70 1.41
N LEU A 220 12.95 0.46 1.18
CA LEU A 220 13.46 -0.34 0.08
C LEU A 220 12.56 -0.13 -1.13
N VAL A 221 13.16 0.05 -2.32
CA VAL A 221 12.45 -0.01 -3.60
C VAL A 221 13.06 -1.14 -4.42
N LEU A 222 12.26 -2.12 -4.80
CA LEU A 222 12.64 -3.18 -5.72
C LEU A 222 12.13 -2.85 -7.12
N ARG A 223 12.98 -3.04 -8.12
CA ARG A 223 12.71 -2.70 -9.52
C ARG A 223 13.04 -3.86 -10.44
N TRP A 224 12.28 -3.95 -11.53
CA TRP A 224 12.53 -4.89 -12.61
C TRP A 224 13.36 -4.21 -13.71
N ASN A 225 14.44 -4.85 -14.15
CA ASN A 225 15.14 -4.41 -15.35
C ASN A 225 14.44 -4.95 -16.62
N ASN A 226 14.97 -4.59 -17.79
CA ASN A 226 14.42 -5.04 -19.09
C ASN A 226 14.48 -6.57 -19.29
N GLU A 227 15.34 -7.26 -18.54
CA GLU A 227 15.49 -8.72 -18.56
C GLU A 227 14.58 -9.40 -17.52
N LYS A 228 13.67 -8.65 -16.88
CA LYS A 228 12.79 -9.13 -15.81
C LYS A 228 13.56 -9.71 -14.62
N LYS A 229 14.73 -9.15 -14.33
CA LYS A 229 15.51 -9.43 -13.11
C LYS A 229 15.23 -8.36 -12.07
N LEU A 230 14.97 -8.79 -10.83
CA LEU A 230 14.63 -7.91 -9.71
C LEU A 230 15.88 -7.44 -8.96
N SER A 231 16.04 -6.13 -8.80
CA SER A 231 17.14 -5.50 -8.04
C SER A 231 16.62 -4.46 -7.05
N ALA A 232 17.39 -4.19 -6.00
CA ALA A 232 17.13 -3.06 -5.11
C ALA A 232 17.57 -1.77 -5.80
N GLY A 233 16.64 -0.87 -6.04
CA GLY A 233 16.91 0.49 -6.48
C GLY A 233 17.19 1.39 -5.28
N GLN A 234 18.31 2.10 -5.30
CA GLN A 234 18.48 3.27 -4.42
C GLN A 234 17.51 4.37 -4.89
N GLN A 235 16.69 4.90 -3.98
CA GLN A 235 15.90 6.09 -4.26
C GLN A 235 16.83 7.30 -4.20
N SER A 236 17.55 7.58 -5.29
CA SER A 236 18.33 8.81 -5.43
C SER A 236 17.37 10.00 -5.54
N CYS A 237 17.28 10.79 -4.47
CA CYS A 237 16.83 12.17 -4.56
C CYS A 237 18.00 12.99 -5.09
N VAL A 238 18.14 13.10 -6.42
CA VAL A 238 19.00 14.14 -6.99
C VAL A 238 18.24 15.46 -6.85
N ALA A 239 18.64 16.27 -5.88
CA ALA A 239 18.32 17.69 -5.90
C ALA A 239 18.88 18.28 -7.20
N THR A 240 18.05 19.02 -7.91
CA THR A 240 18.27 19.75 -9.17
C THR A 240 17.98 19.00 -10.48
N ALA A 241 17.14 19.70 -11.26
CA ALA A 241 16.65 19.54 -12.61
C ALA A 241 17.28 18.47 -13.53
N THR A 242 16.40 17.92 -14.38
CA THR A 242 16.62 16.97 -15.48
C THR A 242 16.83 15.50 -15.10
N CYS A 243 15.72 14.77 -15.11
CA CYS A 243 15.69 13.31 -15.13
C CYS A 243 16.29 12.81 -16.46
N LYS A 244 17.46 12.18 -16.43
CA LYS A 244 17.88 11.20 -17.44
C LYS A 244 18.06 9.85 -16.76
N ARG A 245 17.53 8.80 -17.41
CA ARG A 245 17.65 7.40 -16.98
C ARG A 245 19.13 7.03 -16.92
N ALA A 246 19.59 6.45 -15.82
CA ALA A 246 20.82 5.67 -15.83
C ALA A 246 20.50 4.31 -16.46
N HIS A 247 21.24 3.97 -17.51
CA HIS A 247 21.18 2.70 -18.22
C HIS A 247 21.72 1.55 -17.38
#